data_AF-A0A258GXM9-F1
#
_entry.id   AF-A0A258GXM9-F1
#
_cell.length_a   1.000
_cell.length_b   1.000
_cell.length_c   1.000
_cell.angle_alpha   90.00
_cell.angle_beta   90.00
_cell.angle_gamma   90.00
#
_symmetry.space_group_name_H-M   'P 1'
#
loop_
_entity.id
_entity.type
_entity.pdbx_description
1 polymer ?
#
loop_
_entity_poly.entity_id
_entity_poly.type
_entity_poly.pdbx_seq_one_letter_code
_entity_poly.pdbx_strand_id
1 'polypeptide(L)' 'MGGDFLNGAVIGGAVAAVVLLAMVLFRKPVKCAGCGAEQPKFRKPASGSQAMWGGTTCAGCGAELDAKGNLKTR' A
#
# COMPACT_ATOMS: atom_id res chain seq x y z
N MET A 1 -29.07 -20.98 23.96
CA MET A 1 -28.67 -20.91 22.54
C MET A 1 -28.11 -19.53 22.16
N GLY A 2 -27.31 -18.88 23.02
CA GLY A 2 -26.83 -17.50 22.79
C GLY A 2 -25.31 -17.30 22.88
N GLY A 3 -24.57 -18.21 23.51
CA GLY A 3 -23.12 -18.10 23.69
C GLY A 3 -22.30 -18.45 22.44
N ASP A 4 -22.76 -19.42 21.65
CA ASP A 4 -22.05 -19.89 20.46
C ASP A 4 -22.05 -18.86 19.33
N PHE A 5 -23.13 -18.07 19.24
CA PHE A 5 -23.26 -17.01 18.25
C PHE A 5 -22.35 -15.81 18.56
N LEU A 6 -22.22 -15.46 19.85
CA LEU A 6 -21.32 -14.39 20.30
C LEU A 6 -19.85 -14.77 20.07
N ASN A 7 -19.48 -16.02 20.38
CA ASN A 7 -18.13 -16.53 20.11
C ASN A 7 -17.83 -16.60 18.61
N GLY A 8 -18.79 -17.03 17.78
CA GLY A 8 -18.66 -17.04 16.33
C GLY A 8 -18.45 -15.65 15.72
N ALA A 9 -19.18 -14.64 16.20
CA ALA A 9 -19.03 -13.25 15.76
C ALA A 9 -17.68 -12.64 16.16
N VAL A 10 -17.20 -12.91 17.38
CA VAL A 10 -15.89 -12.44 17.86
C VAL A 10 -14.76 -13.08 17.07
N ILE A 11 -14.80 -14.39 16.85
CA ILE A 11 -13.79 -15.11 16.08
C ILE A 11 -13.79 -14.62 14.62
N GLY A 12 -14.98 -14.51 14.00
CA GLY A 12 -15.10 -14.00 12.63
C GLY A 12 -14.55 -12.59 12.47
N GLY A 13 -14.88 -11.68 13.40
CA GLY A 13 -14.36 -10.32 13.41
C GLY A 13 -12.85 -10.26 13.61
N ALA A 14 -12.30 -11.04 14.54
CA ALA A 14 -10.86 -11.09 14.80
C ALA A 14 -10.08 -11.63 13.60
N VAL A 15 -10.56 -12.71 12.97
CA VAL A 15 -9.93 -13.28 11.77
C VAL A 15 -9.94 -12.28 10.63
N ALA A 16 -11.07 -11.62 10.36
CA ALA A 16 -11.15 -10.60 9.32
C ALA A 16 -10.18 -9.43 9.58
N ALA A 17 -10.08 -8.96 10.83
CA ALA A 17 -9.14 -7.91 11.21
C ALA A 17 -7.69 -8.34 10.98
N VAL A 18 -7.30 -9.55 11.38
CA VAL A 18 -5.95 -10.09 11.18
C VAL A 18 -5.62 -10.21 9.69
N VAL A 19 -6.55 -10.69 8.87
CA VAL A 19 -6.35 -10.82 7.41
C VAL A 19 -6.16 -9.45 6.76
N LEU A 20 -6.98 -8.45 7.11
CA LEU A 20 -6.84 -7.09 6.59
C LEU A 20 -5.51 -6.46 7.02
N LEU A 21 -5.11 -6.66 8.28
CA LEU A 21 -3.83 -6.17 8.80
C LEU A 21 -2.66 -6.80 8.05
N ALA A 22 -2.71 -8.11 7.80
CA ALA A 22 -1.71 -8.82 7.02
C ALA A 22 -1.63 -8.31 5.57
N MET A 23 -2.76 -8.06 4.91
CA MET A 23 -2.77 -7.50 3.54
C MET A 23 -2.10 -6.13 3.45
N VAL A 24 -2.24 -5.29 4.50
CA VAL A 24 -1.59 -3.97 4.56
C VAL A 24 -0.09 -4.11 4.86
N LEU A 25 0.27 -4.95 5.83
CA LEU A 25 1.67 -5.12 6.26
C LEU A 25 2.52 -5.90 5.26
N PHE A 26 1.98 -6.86 4.52
CA PHE A 26 2.75 -7.70 3.59
C PHE A 26 2.64 -7.26 2.13
N ARG A 27 2.24 -6.02 1.86
CA ARG A 27 2.26 -5.45 0.51
C ARG A 27 3.69 -5.46 -0.06
N LYS A 28 3.81 -5.97 -1.29
CA LYS A 28 5.09 -6.00 -2.03
C LYS A 28 5.56 -4.58 -2.37
N PRO A 29 6.87 -4.30 -2.32
CA PRO A 29 7.41 -3.04 -2.82
C PRO A 29 7.11 -2.88 -4.31
N VAL A 30 6.82 -1.65 -4.74
CA VAL A 30 6.62 -1.34 -6.16
C VAL A 30 7.96 -1.12 -6.84
N LYS A 31 8.05 -1.44 -8.12
CA LYS A 31 9.23 -1.17 -8.94
C LYS A 31 9.00 0.06 -9.79
N CYS A 32 10.03 0.87 -9.98
CA CYS A 32 9.99 1.99 -10.89
C CYS A 32 9.94 1.47 -12.34
N ALA A 33 8.93 1.87 -13.12
CA ALA A 33 8.84 1.52 -14.54
C ALA A 33 9.94 2.17 -15.41
N GLY A 34 10.57 3.25 -14.94
CA GLY A 34 11.63 3.95 -15.67
C GLY A 34 13.02 3.33 -15.49
N CYS A 35 13.40 2.96 -14.26
CA CYS A 35 14.74 2.46 -13.95
C CYS A 35 14.78 1.06 -13.32
N GLY A 36 13.63 0.45 -13.03
CA GLY A 36 13.54 -0.87 -12.41
C GLY A 36 13.82 -0.90 -10.89
N ALA A 37 14.25 0.21 -10.29
CA ALA A 37 14.58 0.26 -8.87
C ALA A 37 13.36 -0.03 -7.97
N GLU A 38 13.53 -0.91 -6.98
CA GLU A 38 12.53 -1.15 -5.94
C GLU A 38 12.37 0.09 -5.07
N GLN A 39 11.12 0.54 -4.93
CA GLN A 39 10.79 1.70 -4.12
C GLN A 39 10.65 1.29 -2.64
N PRO A 40 11.04 2.18 -1.72
CA PRO A 40 10.86 1.94 -0.30
C PRO A 40 9.38 1.75 0.04
N LYS A 41 9.11 0.95 1.08
CA LYS A 41 7.74 0.65 1.51
C LYS A 41 7.00 1.89 2.01
N PHE A 42 7.72 2.77 2.70
CA PHE A 42 7.23 4.07 3.11
C PHE A 42 7.65 5.11 2.07
N ARG A 43 6.67 5.63 1.33
CA ARG A 43 6.88 6.59 0.24
C ARG A 43 6.41 7.97 0.70
N LYS A 44 7.32 8.94 0.66
CA LYS A 44 6.99 10.34 0.94
C LYS A 44 6.73 11.07 -0.37
N PRO A 45 5.56 11.69 -0.56
CA PRO A 45 5.33 12.56 -1.71
C PRO A 45 6.19 13.82 -1.59
N ALA A 46 6.78 14.26 -2.70
CA ALA A 46 7.56 15.48 -2.81
C ALA A 46 6.69 16.74 -3.00
N SER A 47 5.41 16.57 -3.36
CA SER A 47 4.48 17.68 -3.59
C SER A 47 3.05 17.32 -3.19
N GLY A 48 2.22 18.34 -2.96
CA GLY A 48 0.79 18.14 -2.68
C GLY A 48 0.04 17.48 -3.84
N SER A 49 0.48 17.75 -5.08
CA SER A 49 -0.07 17.04 -6.24
C SER A 49 0.24 15.55 -6.12
N GLN A 50 1.49 15.14 -5.86
CA GLN A 50 1.85 13.73 -5.65
C GLN A 50 1.00 13.06 -4.56
N ALA A 51 0.77 13.73 -3.44
CA ALA A 51 -0.05 13.20 -2.37
C ALA A 51 -1.49 12.88 -2.83
N MET A 52 -2.09 13.71 -3.70
CA MET A 52 -3.48 13.59 -4.13
C MET A 52 -3.79 12.31 -4.93
N TRP A 53 -2.83 11.79 -5.70
CA TRP A 53 -2.98 10.56 -6.50
C TRP A 53 -2.09 9.41 -5.98
N GLY A 54 -1.51 9.56 -4.79
CA GLY A 54 -0.64 8.55 -4.16
C GLY A 54 0.69 8.35 -4.88
N GLY A 55 1.16 9.38 -5.59
CA GLY A 55 2.44 9.40 -6.29
C GLY A 55 3.64 9.62 -5.37
N THR A 56 4.82 9.39 -5.92
CA THR A 56 6.09 9.61 -5.24
C THR A 56 7.19 9.92 -6.25
N THR A 57 8.29 10.48 -5.79
CA THR A 57 9.50 10.61 -6.59
C THR A 57 10.37 9.36 -6.41
N CYS A 58 10.77 8.75 -7.52
CA CYS A 58 11.63 7.57 -7.53
C CYS A 58 12.96 7.85 -6.80
N ALA A 59 13.31 7.02 -5.82
CA ALA A 59 14.60 7.15 -5.12
C ALA A 59 15.84 6.81 -5.98
N GLY A 60 15.65 6.08 -7.09
CA GLY A 60 16.75 5.67 -7.98
C GLY A 60 17.02 6.68 -9.11
N CYS A 61 15.99 7.03 -9.89
CA CYS A 61 16.14 7.90 -11.06
C CYS A 61 15.49 9.29 -10.93
N GLY A 62 14.82 9.60 -9.81
CA GLY A 62 14.14 10.89 -9.63
C GLY A 62 12.87 11.09 -10.46
N ALA A 63 12.42 10.07 -11.22
CA ALA A 63 11.20 10.17 -12.00
C ALA A 63 9.96 10.29 -11.09
N GLU A 64 8.95 11.03 -11.56
CA GLU A 64 7.66 11.13 -10.88
C GLU A 64 6.84 9.86 -11.17
N LEU A 65 6.46 9.14 -10.12
CA LEU A 65 5.79 7.84 -10.20
C LEU A 65 4.40 7.87 -9.59
N ASP A 66 3.50 7.04 -10.10
CA ASP A 66 2.19 6.76 -9.51
C ASP A 66 2.26 5.79 -8.32
N ALA A 67 1.10 5.58 -7.69
CA ALA A 67 0.96 4.66 -6.57
C ALA A 67 1.43 3.22 -6.91
N LYS A 68 1.45 2.85 -8.19
CA LYS A 68 1.85 1.53 -8.71
C LYS A 68 3.31 1.50 -9.19
N GLY A 69 3.99 2.63 -9.27
CA GLY A 69 5.38 2.73 -9.74
C GLY A 69 5.51 3.01 -11.24
N ASN A 70 4.42 3.33 -11.95
CA ASN A 70 4.48 3.76 -13.35
C ASN A 70 4.94 5.22 -13.43
N LEU A 71 5.58 5.57 -14.54
CA LEU A 71 5.92 6.96 -14.83
C LEU A 71 4.64 7.78 -14.95
N LYS A 72 4.60 8.92 -14.25
CA LYS A 72 3.56 9.91 -14.50
C LYS A 72 3.87 10.61 -15.81
N THR A 73 3.27 10.12 -16.89
CA THR A 73 3.24 10.83 -18.16
C THR A 73 2.56 12.18 -17.90
N ARG A 74 3.25 13.26 -18.26
CA ARG A 74 2.66 14.60 -18.29
C ARG A 74 1.61 14.65 -19.39
#